data_AF-A0AAU3RMB6-F1
#
_entry.id   AF-A0AAU3RMB6-F1
#
_cell.length_a   1.000
_cell.length_b   1.000
_cell.length_c   1.000
_cell.angle_alpha   90.00
_cell.angle_beta   90.00
_cell.angle_gamma   90.00
#
_symmetry.space_group_name_H-M   'P 1'
#
loop_
_entity.id
_entity.type
_entity.pdbx_description
1 polymer ?
#
loop_
_entity_poly.entity_id
_entity_poly.type
_entity_poly.pdbx_seq_one_letter_code
_entity_poly.pdbx_strand_id
1 'polypeptide(L)'
;MAGLPGSWLVDPSRTTLDERLPSPFTPHGRPPTGAAWYTTPALAYAVELGFAVHPLAAYVRTRSAPYLDAWYERLRDGYVATMADLGMGPGLTDKEFLDAMARRHRTDPGAAAVLGAIEATAGDGLALLGEHPWPVPQRPTWRPDIRAAVTARARVDMHRKMLASARRTGLYPLAVFDDCVVYASNGPSLLALLPRTPEGEPLLGGFRLGVSPGMVTYAGARTTRWCEDMRAEHGPDFNVARDIAAVGGEGP
;
A
#
# COMPACT_ATOMS: atom_id res chain seq x y z
N MET A 1 0.00 12.97 22.53
CA MET A 1 -0.56 11.73 21.91
C MET A 1 0.15 11.35 20.62
N ALA A 2 0.46 12.29 19.71
CA ALA A 2 1.21 12.01 18.49
C ALA A 2 2.61 11.47 18.84
N GLY A 3 2.77 10.15 18.83
CA GLY A 3 4.05 9.48 19.05
C GLY A 3 4.02 8.32 20.04
N LEU A 4 3.02 8.22 20.93
CA LEU A 4 2.93 7.10 21.89
C LEU A 4 2.30 5.89 21.21
N PRO A 5 3.04 4.78 20.97
CA PRO A 5 2.48 3.62 20.26
C PRO A 5 1.41 2.94 21.10
N GLY A 6 0.28 2.63 20.46
CA GLY A 6 -0.86 2.02 21.11
C GLY A 6 -2.06 1.86 20.21
N SER A 7 -3.09 1.27 20.79
CA SER A 7 -4.42 1.10 20.23
C SER A 7 -5.39 1.98 21.01
N TRP A 8 -6.27 2.68 20.30
CA TRP A 8 -7.14 3.71 20.85
C TRP A 8 -8.57 3.43 20.40
N LEU A 9 -9.50 3.38 21.34
CA LEU A 9 -10.92 3.27 21.04
C LEU A 9 -11.44 4.67 20.71
N VAL A 10 -11.87 4.89 19.46
CA VAL A 10 -12.34 6.18 18.95
C VAL A 10 -13.57 5.95 18.09
N ASP A 11 -14.49 6.91 18.07
CA ASP A 11 -15.61 6.95 17.13
C ASP A 11 -15.39 8.02 16.04
N PRO A 12 -14.88 7.63 14.86
CA PRO A 12 -14.73 8.54 13.72
C PRO A 12 -15.95 8.58 12.80
N SER A 13 -17.09 7.97 13.15
CA SER A 13 -18.27 7.86 12.25
C SER A 13 -18.85 9.20 11.79
N ARG A 14 -18.63 10.28 12.56
CA ARG A 14 -19.08 11.65 12.24
C ARG A 14 -18.14 12.40 11.29
N THR A 15 -17.09 11.74 10.85
CA THR A 15 -16.05 12.33 10.03
C THR A 15 -16.42 12.26 8.55
N THR A 16 -16.37 13.39 7.85
CA THR A 16 -16.59 13.44 6.40
C THR A 16 -15.26 13.38 5.65
N LEU A 17 -15.13 12.39 4.78
CA LEU A 17 -14.04 12.25 3.81
C LEU A 17 -14.59 12.45 2.40
N ASP A 18 -13.71 12.70 1.41
CA ASP A 18 -14.09 12.65 0.01
C ASP A 18 -14.48 11.22 -0.36
N GLU A 19 -15.74 11.00 -0.76
CA GLU A 19 -16.29 9.67 -1.07
C GLU A 19 -15.64 8.97 -2.27
N ARG A 20 -14.91 9.72 -3.10
CA ARG A 20 -14.16 9.17 -4.24
C ARG A 20 -12.82 8.55 -3.81
N LEU A 21 -12.44 8.70 -2.53
CA LEU A 21 -11.29 8.05 -1.93
C LEU A 21 -11.77 6.98 -0.93
N PRO A 22 -11.09 5.82 -0.86
CA PRO A 22 -11.41 4.84 0.17
C PRO A 22 -11.09 5.41 1.55
N SER A 23 -11.94 5.14 2.53
CA SER A 23 -11.67 5.47 3.92
C SER A 23 -10.36 4.84 4.41
N PRO A 24 -9.41 5.64 4.94
CA PRO A 24 -8.18 5.11 5.52
C PRO A 24 -8.42 4.44 6.89
N PHE A 25 -9.65 4.48 7.41
CA PHE A 25 -9.99 4.01 8.75
C PHE A 25 -10.62 2.62 8.76
N THR A 26 -10.99 2.05 7.62
CA THR A 26 -11.57 0.70 7.57
C THR A 26 -10.80 -0.18 6.57
N PRO A 27 -10.67 -1.49 6.82
CA PRO A 27 -10.05 -2.41 5.86
C PRO A 27 -10.74 -2.45 4.50
N HIS A 28 -12.06 -2.26 4.47
CA HIS A 28 -12.87 -2.31 3.25
C HIS A 28 -12.99 -0.96 2.54
N GLY A 29 -12.34 0.10 3.04
CA GLY A 29 -12.41 1.44 2.45
C GLY A 29 -13.75 2.16 2.58
N ARG A 30 -14.76 1.58 3.27
CA ARG A 30 -16.04 2.26 3.54
C ARG A 30 -15.93 3.21 4.74
N PRO A 31 -16.74 4.28 4.82
CA PRO A 31 -16.79 5.13 6.01
C PRO A 31 -17.03 4.31 7.30
N PRO A 32 -16.37 4.65 8.41
CA PRO A 32 -16.62 4.01 9.70
C PRO A 32 -18.05 4.28 10.17
N THR A 33 -18.70 3.31 10.81
CA THR A 33 -20.11 3.40 11.24
C THR A 33 -20.28 3.58 12.75
N GLY A 34 -19.19 3.58 13.52
CA GLY A 34 -19.19 3.82 14.97
C GLY A 34 -17.80 3.67 15.58
N ALA A 35 -17.77 3.50 16.91
CA ALA A 35 -16.54 3.31 17.67
C ALA A 35 -15.78 2.02 17.29
N ALA A 36 -14.47 2.12 17.12
CA ALA A 36 -13.58 0.99 16.86
C ALA A 36 -12.17 1.22 17.43
N TRP A 37 -11.36 0.17 17.45
CA TRP A 37 -9.96 0.25 17.86
C TRP A 37 -9.07 0.64 16.68
N TYR A 38 -8.29 1.69 16.87
CA TYR A 38 -7.38 2.25 15.88
C TYR A 38 -5.97 2.31 16.42
N THR A 39 -4.99 2.05 15.56
CA THR A 39 -3.59 2.20 15.95
C THR A 39 -3.16 3.67 15.90
N THR A 40 -2.07 3.97 16.59
CA THR A 40 -1.53 5.34 16.65
C THR A 40 -1.27 5.96 15.27
N PRO A 41 -0.74 5.23 14.25
CA PRO A 41 -0.63 5.77 12.90
C PRO A 41 -1.96 6.24 12.30
N ALA A 42 -3.05 5.50 12.51
CA ALA A 42 -4.38 5.88 12.00
C ALA A 42 -4.92 7.13 12.72
N LEU A 43 -4.75 7.23 14.04
CA LEU A 43 -5.16 8.42 14.80
C LEU A 43 -4.34 9.66 14.42
N ALA A 44 -3.02 9.49 14.28
CA ALA A 44 -2.15 10.58 13.84
C ALA A 44 -2.60 11.10 12.47
N TYR A 45 -3.01 10.19 11.57
CA TYR A 45 -3.53 10.59 10.28
C TYR A 45 -4.91 11.25 10.34
N ALA A 46 -5.80 10.80 11.24
CA ALA A 46 -7.06 11.48 11.47
C ALA A 46 -6.86 12.95 11.90
N VAL A 47 -5.89 13.20 12.80
CA VAL A 47 -5.53 14.56 13.21
C VAL A 47 -4.95 15.37 12.04
N GLU A 48 -4.09 14.77 11.21
CA GLU A 48 -3.55 15.41 10.00
C GLU A 48 -4.65 15.82 9.01
N LEU A 49 -5.70 15.02 8.89
CA LEU A 49 -6.87 15.31 8.06
C LEU A 49 -7.82 16.35 8.70
N GLY A 50 -7.49 16.86 9.89
CA GLY A 50 -8.26 17.89 10.59
C GLY A 50 -9.39 17.34 11.48
N PHE A 51 -9.40 16.04 11.77
CA PHE A 51 -10.46 15.44 12.58
C PHE A 51 -10.22 15.61 14.08
N ALA A 52 -11.28 15.94 14.79
CA ALA A 52 -11.28 15.95 16.25
C ALA A 52 -11.30 14.52 16.78
N VAL A 53 -10.19 14.09 17.39
CA VAL A 53 -10.04 12.74 17.95
C VAL A 53 -10.28 12.78 19.45
N HIS A 54 -11.28 12.04 19.91
CA HIS A 54 -11.62 11.89 21.33
C HIS A 54 -11.53 10.41 21.75
N PRO A 55 -10.37 9.95 22.24
CA PRO A 55 -10.22 8.56 22.68
C PRO A 55 -11.10 8.25 23.89
N LEU A 56 -11.86 7.15 23.80
CA LEU A 56 -12.70 6.62 24.87
C LEU A 56 -11.93 5.67 25.79
N ALA A 57 -10.95 4.96 25.23
CA ALA A 57 -10.05 4.06 25.93
C ALA A 57 -8.74 3.92 25.15
N ALA A 58 -7.68 3.45 25.81
CA ALA A 58 -6.39 3.24 25.17
C ALA A 58 -5.61 2.06 25.80
N TYR A 59 -4.94 1.30 24.95
CA TYR A 59 -3.88 0.37 25.31
C TYR A 59 -2.57 0.90 24.74
N VAL A 60 -1.72 1.45 25.60
CA VAL A 60 -0.49 2.15 25.20
C VAL A 60 0.76 1.38 25.60
N ARG A 61 1.84 1.61 24.86
CA ARG A 61 3.16 1.06 25.11
C ARG A 61 4.09 2.21 25.50
N THR A 62 4.35 2.33 26.79
CA THR A 62 5.24 3.37 27.34
C THR A 62 6.71 3.10 27.04
N ARG A 63 7.06 1.87 26.64
CA ARG A 63 8.36 1.51 26.09
C ARG A 63 8.20 1.04 24.66
N SER A 64 8.99 1.62 23.76
CA SER A 64 8.97 1.30 22.33
C SER A 64 10.37 1.33 21.75
N ALA A 65 10.60 0.51 20.75
CA ALA A 65 11.84 0.44 19.98
C ALA A 65 11.49 0.13 18.51
N PRO A 66 12.38 0.42 17.55
CA PRO A 66 12.26 0.04 16.14
C PRO A 66 12.35 -1.48 15.93
N TYR A 67 11.32 -2.21 16.40
CA TYR A 67 11.35 -3.67 16.50
C TYR A 67 11.56 -4.39 15.17
N LEU A 68 11.07 -3.84 14.06
CA LEU A 68 11.16 -4.45 12.74
C LEU A 68 12.26 -3.88 11.86
N ASP A 69 12.94 -2.80 12.24
CA ASP A 69 13.79 -2.02 11.33
C ASP A 69 14.94 -2.88 10.77
N ALA A 70 15.68 -3.59 11.63
CA ALA A 70 16.79 -4.42 11.17
C ALA A 70 16.36 -5.60 10.28
N TRP A 71 15.12 -6.10 10.44
CA TRP A 71 14.55 -7.13 9.57
C TRP A 71 14.11 -6.53 8.24
N TYR A 72 13.40 -5.41 8.29
CA TYR A 72 12.95 -4.64 7.14
C TYR A 72 14.13 -4.17 6.26
N GLU A 73 15.20 -3.64 6.85
CA GLU A 73 16.38 -3.18 6.12
C GLU A 73 17.02 -4.30 5.31
N ARG A 74 17.15 -5.50 5.90
CA ARG A 74 17.68 -6.67 5.18
C ARG A 74 16.82 -7.04 3.98
N LEU A 75 15.50 -7.08 4.15
CA LEU A 75 14.57 -7.40 3.06
C LEU A 75 14.57 -6.33 1.99
N ARG A 76 14.55 -5.05 2.38
CA ARG A 76 14.63 -3.89 1.48
C ARG A 76 15.92 -3.92 0.68
N ASP A 77 17.06 -4.13 1.32
CA ASP A 77 18.36 -4.09 0.66
C ASP A 77 18.51 -5.26 -0.31
N GLY A 78 18.03 -6.46 0.07
CA GLY A 78 17.91 -7.59 -0.84
C GLY A 78 17.02 -7.28 -2.04
N TYR A 79 15.81 -6.74 -1.81
CA TYR A 79 14.86 -6.38 -2.86
C TYR A 79 15.47 -5.39 -3.85
N VAL A 80 16.08 -4.30 -3.35
CA VAL A 80 16.68 -3.26 -4.18
C VAL A 80 17.87 -3.81 -4.98
N ALA A 81 18.71 -4.65 -4.37
CA ALA A 81 19.83 -5.29 -5.07
C ALA A 81 19.33 -6.22 -6.19
N THR A 82 18.35 -7.08 -5.91
CA THR A 82 17.78 -7.98 -6.92
C THR A 82 17.08 -7.22 -8.05
N MET A 83 16.36 -6.14 -7.73
CA MET A 83 15.78 -5.29 -8.77
C MET A 83 16.84 -4.59 -9.62
N ALA A 84 17.98 -4.20 -9.03
CA ALA A 84 19.10 -3.64 -9.77
C ALA A 84 19.74 -4.68 -10.72
N ASP A 85 19.90 -5.93 -10.28
CA ASP A 85 20.38 -7.03 -11.13
C ASP A 85 19.44 -7.30 -12.31
N LEU A 86 18.13 -7.10 -12.12
CA LEU A 86 17.11 -7.14 -13.18
C LEU A 86 17.08 -5.87 -14.06
N GLY A 87 18.01 -4.93 -13.86
CA GLY A 87 18.14 -3.72 -14.66
C GLY A 87 17.26 -2.55 -14.20
N MET A 88 16.70 -2.59 -12.99
CA MET A 88 15.88 -1.52 -12.37
C MET A 88 16.65 -0.80 -11.26
N GLY A 89 17.86 -0.34 -11.58
CA GLY A 89 18.73 0.38 -10.66
C GLY A 89 18.44 1.88 -10.50
N PRO A 90 19.20 2.57 -9.65
CA PRO A 90 19.10 4.02 -9.50
C PRO A 90 19.53 4.75 -10.79
N GLY A 91 18.97 5.95 -11.01
CA GLY A 91 19.36 6.83 -12.11
C GLY A 91 18.61 6.61 -13.43
N LEU A 92 17.75 5.58 -13.52
CA LEU A 92 16.87 5.39 -14.67
C LEU A 92 15.82 6.50 -14.75
N THR A 93 15.54 6.94 -15.97
CA THR A 93 14.34 7.72 -16.26
C THR A 93 13.10 6.84 -16.10
N ASP A 94 11.92 7.45 -15.88
CA ASP A 94 10.68 6.68 -15.74
C ASP A 94 10.41 5.77 -16.95
N LYS A 95 10.77 6.22 -18.15
CA LYS A 95 10.61 5.42 -19.37
C LYS A 95 11.54 4.20 -19.37
N GLU A 96 12.83 4.40 -19.07
CA GLU A 96 13.80 3.31 -19.01
C GLU A 96 13.42 2.29 -17.92
N PHE A 97 12.89 2.77 -16.80
CA PHE A 97 12.37 1.92 -15.73
C PHE A 97 11.20 1.05 -16.21
N LEU A 98 10.21 1.63 -16.90
CA LEU A 98 9.08 0.85 -17.46
C LEU A 98 9.53 -0.14 -18.52
N ASP A 99 10.50 0.25 -19.35
CA ASP A 99 11.08 -0.62 -20.37
C ASP A 99 11.84 -1.81 -19.72
N ALA A 100 12.55 -1.57 -18.62
CA ALA A 100 13.21 -2.63 -17.83
C ALA A 100 12.18 -3.56 -17.17
N MET A 101 11.14 -3.00 -16.54
CA MET A 101 10.00 -3.73 -15.97
C MET A 101 9.36 -4.68 -17.00
N ALA A 102 9.14 -4.21 -18.23
CA ALA A 102 8.53 -5.02 -19.30
C ALA A 102 9.41 -6.22 -19.74
N ARG A 103 10.72 -6.14 -19.52
CA ARG A 103 11.67 -7.21 -19.88
C ARG A 103 11.97 -8.18 -18.74
N ARG A 104 11.68 -7.83 -17.49
CA ARG A 104 12.14 -8.55 -16.27
C ARG A 104 11.96 -10.07 -16.32
N HIS A 105 10.83 -10.55 -16.85
CA HIS A 105 10.50 -11.98 -16.89
C HIS A 105 11.37 -12.78 -17.86
N ARG A 106 12.05 -12.12 -18.79
CA ARG A 106 12.92 -12.74 -19.81
C ARG A 106 14.40 -12.68 -19.43
N THR A 107 14.75 -11.97 -18.35
CA THR A 107 16.13 -11.59 -18.05
C THR A 107 16.86 -12.64 -17.21
N ASP A 108 16.27 -13.08 -16.10
CA ASP A 108 16.90 -14.06 -15.21
C ASP A 108 15.85 -14.77 -14.31
N PRO A 109 15.55 -16.06 -14.54
CA PRO A 109 14.69 -16.85 -13.67
C PRO A 109 15.20 -16.95 -12.23
N GLY A 110 16.52 -16.90 -12.01
CA GLY A 110 17.14 -16.96 -10.69
C GLY A 110 16.83 -15.70 -9.87
N ALA A 111 17.10 -14.52 -10.44
CA ALA A 111 16.73 -13.25 -9.80
C ALA A 111 15.20 -13.13 -9.57
N ALA A 112 14.38 -13.62 -10.49
CA ALA A 112 12.92 -13.65 -10.29
C ALA A 112 12.51 -14.55 -9.10
N ALA A 113 13.14 -15.72 -8.93
CA ALA A 113 12.88 -16.59 -7.79
C ALA A 113 13.33 -15.95 -6.46
N VAL A 114 14.47 -15.25 -6.45
CA VAL A 114 14.94 -14.49 -5.28
C VAL A 114 13.96 -13.39 -4.90
N LEU A 115 13.45 -12.64 -5.89
CA LEU A 115 12.45 -11.60 -5.67
C LEU A 115 11.19 -12.17 -5.01
N GLY A 116 10.65 -13.26 -5.56
CA GLY A 116 9.49 -13.95 -4.99
C GLY A 116 9.74 -14.45 -3.56
N ALA A 117 10.94 -14.96 -3.27
CA ALA A 117 11.30 -15.39 -1.92
C ALA A 117 11.37 -14.22 -0.92
N ILE A 118 11.87 -13.05 -1.34
CA ILE A 118 11.92 -11.85 -0.50
C ILE A 118 10.49 -11.35 -0.20
N GLU A 119 9.65 -11.26 -1.23
CA GLU A 119 8.26 -10.82 -1.12
C GLU A 119 7.44 -11.77 -0.24
N ALA A 120 7.57 -13.09 -0.44
CA ALA A 120 6.94 -14.10 0.41
C ALA A 120 7.42 -13.99 1.86
N THR A 121 8.72 -13.82 2.09
CA THR A 121 9.28 -13.64 3.44
C THR A 121 8.70 -12.42 4.14
N ALA A 122 8.54 -11.30 3.42
CA ALA A 122 7.93 -10.08 3.95
C ALA A 122 6.43 -10.29 4.29
N GLY A 123 5.67 -10.83 3.34
CA GLY A 123 4.23 -11.08 3.49
C GLY A 123 3.91 -12.07 4.60
N ASP A 124 4.51 -13.26 4.55
CA ASP A 124 4.30 -14.33 5.52
C ASP A 124 4.81 -13.93 6.91
N GLY A 125 5.96 -13.26 6.97
CA GLY A 125 6.52 -12.73 8.22
C GLY A 125 5.56 -11.78 8.92
N LEU A 126 4.92 -10.88 8.18
CA LEU A 126 3.89 -9.97 8.72
C LEU A 126 2.59 -10.71 9.07
N ALA A 127 2.18 -11.71 8.29
CA ALA A 127 0.99 -12.50 8.56
C ALA A 127 1.10 -13.26 9.89
N LEU A 128 2.25 -13.91 10.12
CA LEU A 128 2.60 -14.65 11.33
C LEU A 128 2.47 -13.81 12.60
N LEU A 129 2.71 -12.51 12.54
CA LEU A 129 2.54 -11.62 13.70
C LEU A 129 1.09 -11.60 14.22
N GLY A 130 0.10 -11.84 13.35
CA GLY A 130 -1.32 -11.82 13.72
C GLY A 130 -1.98 -13.19 13.83
N GLU A 131 -1.29 -14.28 13.48
CA GLU A 131 -1.86 -15.62 13.55
C GLU A 131 -2.12 -16.05 14.98
N HIS A 132 -3.38 -16.38 15.28
CA HIS A 132 -3.79 -16.73 16.64
C HIS A 132 -2.95 -17.91 17.15
N PRO A 133 -2.31 -17.80 18.32
CA PRO A 133 -1.26 -18.75 18.70
C PRO A 133 -1.81 -20.08 19.22
N TRP A 134 -3.13 -20.22 19.41
CA TRP A 134 -3.74 -21.45 19.95
C TRP A 134 -3.49 -22.67 19.03
N PRO A 135 -3.11 -23.85 19.58
CA PRO A 135 -3.05 -24.20 21.00
C PRO A 135 -1.71 -23.88 21.71
N VAL A 136 -0.75 -23.25 21.05
CA VAL A 136 0.56 -22.91 21.62
C VAL A 136 0.45 -21.61 22.43
N PRO A 137 0.38 -21.68 23.78
CA PRO A 137 0.29 -20.47 24.58
C PRO A 137 1.63 -19.72 24.42
N GLN A 138 1.58 -18.45 24.04
CA GLN A 138 2.74 -17.55 24.01
C GLN A 138 3.81 -17.85 22.95
N ARG A 139 3.47 -17.75 21.66
CA ARG A 139 4.49 -17.52 20.64
C ARG A 139 5.08 -16.11 20.82
N PRO A 140 6.39 -15.94 21.08
CA PRO A 140 7.00 -14.60 21.26
C PRO A 140 6.84 -13.69 20.04
N THR A 141 6.64 -14.28 18.86
CA THR A 141 6.41 -13.60 17.59
C THR A 141 4.96 -13.17 17.38
N TRP A 142 4.01 -13.63 18.21
CA TRP A 142 2.61 -13.18 18.13
C TRP A 142 2.48 -11.74 18.61
N ARG A 143 2.40 -10.80 17.66
CA ARG A 143 2.34 -9.35 17.86
C ARG A 143 1.29 -8.75 16.93
N PRO A 144 -0.01 -9.08 17.13
CA PRO A 144 -1.09 -8.55 16.29
C PRO A 144 -1.17 -7.02 16.37
N ASP A 145 -0.68 -6.49 17.47
CA ASP A 145 -0.57 -5.09 17.82
C ASP A 145 0.50 -4.34 17.01
N ILE A 146 1.55 -5.04 16.54
CA ILE A 146 2.53 -4.53 15.57
C ILE A 146 1.96 -4.67 14.15
N ARG A 147 1.40 -5.83 13.80
CA ARG A 147 0.78 -6.06 12.48
C ARG A 147 -0.26 -4.98 12.17
N ALA A 148 -1.17 -4.72 13.10
CA ALA A 148 -2.19 -3.68 12.95
C ALA A 148 -1.59 -2.29 12.76
N ALA A 149 -0.45 -1.98 13.39
CA ALA A 149 0.22 -0.69 13.23
C ALA A 149 0.89 -0.56 11.86
N VAL A 150 1.52 -1.64 11.37
CA VAL A 150 2.12 -1.70 10.03
C VAL A 150 1.05 -1.59 8.95
N THR A 151 -0.02 -2.38 9.02
CA THR A 151 -1.14 -2.33 8.05
C THR A 151 -1.81 -0.96 8.04
N ALA A 152 -2.03 -0.36 9.22
CA ALA A 152 -2.59 1.00 9.29
C ALA A 152 -1.65 2.03 8.66
N ARG A 153 -0.33 1.91 8.89
CA ARG A 153 0.66 2.81 8.29
C ARG A 153 0.68 2.69 6.77
N ALA A 154 0.67 1.47 6.24
CA ALA A 154 0.61 1.24 4.79
C ALA A 154 -0.65 1.88 4.17
N ARG A 155 -1.83 1.67 4.79
CA ARG A 155 -3.09 2.28 4.33
C ARG A 155 -3.06 3.80 4.37
N VAL A 156 -2.53 4.38 5.46
CA VAL A 156 -2.37 5.83 5.62
C VAL A 156 -1.44 6.39 4.53
N ASP A 157 -0.30 5.77 4.29
CA ASP A 157 0.68 6.24 3.31
C ASP A 157 0.12 6.13 1.88
N MET A 158 -0.64 5.08 1.57
CA MET A 158 -1.36 4.96 0.30
C MET A 158 -2.43 6.05 0.15
N HIS A 159 -3.23 6.29 1.19
CA HIS A 159 -4.25 7.34 1.17
C HIS A 159 -3.65 8.74 0.98
N ARG A 160 -2.52 9.06 1.65
CA ARG A 160 -1.79 10.32 1.43
C ARG A 160 -1.42 10.51 -0.03
N LYS A 161 -0.88 9.48 -0.68
CA LYS A 161 -0.50 9.54 -2.11
C LYS A 161 -1.69 9.73 -3.02
N MET A 162 -2.77 9.00 -2.78
CA MET A 162 -4.00 9.15 -3.57
C MET A 162 -4.59 10.56 -3.41
N LEU A 163 -4.65 11.08 -2.18
CA LEU A 163 -5.13 12.43 -1.91
C LEU A 163 -4.26 13.51 -2.56
N ALA A 164 -2.93 13.40 -2.45
CA ALA A 164 -2.00 14.32 -3.08
C ALA A 164 -2.12 14.30 -4.61
N SER A 165 -2.22 13.09 -5.19
CA SER A 165 -2.39 12.90 -6.64
C SER A 165 -3.72 13.48 -7.11
N ALA A 166 -4.82 13.18 -6.43
CA ALA A 166 -6.15 13.69 -6.76
C ALA A 166 -6.22 15.22 -6.70
N ARG A 167 -5.61 15.84 -5.69
CA ARG A 167 -5.51 17.31 -5.61
C ARG A 167 -4.74 17.92 -6.77
N ARG A 168 -3.75 17.20 -7.32
CA ARG A 168 -2.90 17.72 -8.42
C ARG A 168 -3.49 17.49 -9.80
N THR A 169 -4.07 16.31 -10.03
CA THR A 169 -4.49 15.85 -11.37
C THR A 169 -6.00 15.86 -11.56
N GLY A 170 -6.78 15.92 -10.48
CA GLY A 170 -8.23 15.72 -10.51
C GLY A 170 -8.65 14.27 -10.75
N LEU A 171 -7.70 13.33 -10.84
CA LEU A 171 -7.97 11.91 -11.04
C LEU A 171 -8.16 11.20 -9.70
N TYR A 172 -9.17 10.35 -9.63
CA TYR A 172 -9.49 9.53 -8.46
C TYR A 172 -9.34 8.05 -8.81
N PRO A 173 -8.98 7.19 -7.85
CA PRO A 173 -8.84 5.76 -8.08
C PRO A 173 -10.19 5.14 -8.46
N LEU A 174 -10.20 4.28 -9.47
CA LEU A 174 -11.36 3.46 -9.83
C LEU A 174 -11.50 2.24 -8.92
N ALA A 175 -10.37 1.73 -8.43
CA ALA A 175 -10.29 0.56 -7.57
C ALA A 175 -9.00 0.60 -6.75
N VAL A 176 -9.08 0.08 -5.52
CA VAL A 176 -7.95 -0.08 -4.61
C VAL A 176 -8.05 -1.46 -3.98
N PHE A 177 -6.96 -2.20 -3.97
CA PHE A 177 -6.88 -3.51 -3.33
C PHE A 177 -5.49 -3.69 -2.73
N ASP A 178 -5.42 -3.83 -1.41
CA ASP A 178 -4.17 -3.91 -0.63
C ASP A 178 -3.19 -2.76 -0.95
N ASP A 179 -2.14 -3.02 -1.72
CA ASP A 179 -1.14 -2.06 -2.18
C ASP A 179 -1.29 -1.65 -3.67
N CYS A 180 -2.31 -2.16 -4.36
CA CYS A 180 -2.61 -1.86 -5.74
C CYS A 180 -3.67 -0.77 -5.88
N VAL A 181 -3.44 0.19 -6.78
CA VAL A 181 -4.38 1.25 -7.13
C VAL A 181 -4.53 1.34 -8.64
N VAL A 182 -5.78 1.45 -9.10
CA VAL A 182 -6.14 1.50 -10.52
C VAL A 182 -6.75 2.85 -10.85
N TYR A 183 -6.27 3.50 -11.91
CA TYR A 183 -6.81 4.77 -12.43
C TYR A 183 -7.23 4.61 -13.88
N ALA A 184 -8.20 5.42 -14.31
CA ALA A 184 -8.52 5.60 -15.72
C ALA A 184 -7.36 6.32 -16.44
N SER A 185 -6.99 5.85 -17.63
CA SER A 185 -5.98 6.47 -18.48
C SER A 185 -6.39 6.39 -19.95
N ASN A 186 -5.97 7.37 -20.74
CA ASN A 186 -6.16 7.37 -22.20
C ASN A 186 -5.21 6.42 -22.94
N GLY A 187 -4.33 5.73 -22.22
CA GLY A 187 -3.42 4.73 -22.79
C GLY A 187 -2.82 3.81 -21.73
N PRO A 188 -2.11 2.76 -22.15
CA PRO A 188 -1.60 1.71 -21.27
C PRO A 188 -0.29 2.11 -20.55
N SER A 189 0.16 3.36 -20.64
CA SER A 189 1.40 3.79 -19.99
C SER A 189 1.11 4.44 -18.64
N LEU A 190 1.81 3.98 -17.60
CA LEU A 190 1.76 4.59 -16.27
C LEU A 190 2.27 6.05 -16.29
N LEU A 191 3.09 6.44 -17.26
CA LEU A 191 3.60 7.82 -17.37
C LEU A 191 2.49 8.86 -17.46
N ALA A 192 1.35 8.51 -18.06
CA ALA A 192 0.19 9.40 -18.17
C ALA A 192 -0.51 9.67 -16.82
N LEU A 193 -0.20 8.88 -15.79
CA LEU A 193 -0.85 8.93 -14.47
C LEU A 193 0.06 9.47 -13.37
N LEU A 194 1.38 9.48 -13.58
CA LEU A 194 2.33 9.94 -12.57
C LEU A 194 2.14 11.44 -12.32
N PRO A 195 1.75 11.87 -11.11
CA PRO A 195 1.53 13.28 -10.82
C PRO A 195 2.85 14.05 -10.87
N ARG A 196 2.88 15.14 -11.63
CA ARG A 196 4.04 16.04 -11.77
C ARG A 196 3.72 17.47 -11.32
N THR A 197 4.68 18.24 -10.86
CA THR A 197 4.53 19.69 -10.62
C THR A 197 4.32 20.44 -11.94
N PRO A 198 3.93 21.73 -11.93
CA PRO A 198 3.86 22.53 -13.16
C PRO A 198 5.17 22.57 -13.95
N GLU A 199 6.31 22.46 -13.26
CA GLU A 199 7.67 22.44 -13.82
C GLU A 199 8.06 21.06 -14.40
N GLY A 200 7.19 20.04 -14.24
CA GLY A 200 7.42 18.68 -14.74
C GLY A 200 8.10 17.73 -13.75
N GLU A 201 8.46 18.20 -12.55
CA GLU A 201 9.11 17.38 -11.53
C GLU A 201 8.14 16.40 -10.85
N PRO A 202 8.58 15.26 -10.31
CA PRO A 202 7.71 14.37 -9.54
C PRO A 202 7.00 15.10 -8.38
N LEU A 203 5.69 14.90 -8.23
CA LEU A 203 4.93 15.54 -7.16
C LEU A 203 5.35 15.00 -5.79
N LEU A 204 5.74 15.91 -4.88
CA LEU A 204 6.03 15.55 -3.49
C LEU A 204 4.79 14.94 -2.81
N GLY A 205 4.97 13.76 -2.21
CA GLY A 205 3.88 13.03 -1.55
C GLY A 205 2.92 12.33 -2.51
N GLY A 206 3.06 12.51 -3.82
CA GLY A 206 2.33 11.76 -4.86
C GLY A 206 2.99 10.42 -5.18
N PHE A 207 2.43 9.71 -6.17
CA PHE A 207 3.03 8.50 -6.69
C PHE A 207 4.30 8.81 -7.49
N ARG A 208 5.35 8.01 -7.25
CA ARG A 208 6.63 8.08 -7.96
C ARG A 208 7.05 6.68 -8.37
N LEU A 209 7.49 6.52 -9.62
CA LEU A 209 7.96 5.25 -10.14
C LEU A 209 9.32 4.88 -9.55
N GLY A 210 9.51 3.61 -9.24
CA GLY A 210 10.80 3.06 -8.78
C GLY A 210 10.63 1.91 -7.79
N VAL A 211 11.77 1.44 -7.27
CA VAL A 211 11.86 0.26 -6.37
C VAL A 211 12.10 0.64 -4.92
N SER A 212 12.38 1.91 -4.64
CA SER A 212 12.62 2.34 -3.26
C SER A 212 11.32 2.38 -2.46
N PRO A 213 11.39 2.23 -1.12
CA PRO A 213 10.23 2.33 -0.25
C PRO A 213 9.41 3.59 -0.51
N GLY A 214 8.09 3.42 -0.69
CA GLY A 214 7.19 4.51 -1.00
C GLY A 214 7.11 4.89 -2.49
N MET A 215 7.88 4.24 -3.37
CA MET A 215 7.66 4.29 -4.81
C MET A 215 6.64 3.23 -5.24
N VAL A 216 6.23 3.27 -6.50
CA VAL A 216 5.31 2.31 -7.10
C VAL A 216 5.94 1.66 -8.33
N THR A 217 5.55 0.43 -8.59
CA THR A 217 5.87 -0.31 -9.82
C THR A 217 4.61 -0.42 -10.70
N TYR A 218 4.80 -0.79 -11.97
CA TYR A 218 3.69 -0.91 -12.90
C TYR A 218 3.16 -2.36 -12.92
N ALA A 219 1.97 -2.57 -12.36
CA ALA A 219 1.30 -3.88 -12.34
C ALA A 219 0.69 -4.26 -13.71
N GLY A 220 0.42 -3.28 -14.57
CA GLY A 220 -0.17 -3.47 -15.89
C GLY A 220 -1.42 -2.61 -16.13
N ALA A 221 -1.96 -2.70 -17.34
CA ALA A 221 -3.19 -2.05 -17.74
C ALA A 221 -4.16 -3.07 -18.36
N ARG A 222 -5.44 -2.74 -18.26
CA ARG A 222 -6.54 -3.49 -18.88
C ARG A 222 -7.48 -2.51 -19.57
N THR A 223 -8.20 -2.99 -20.57
CA THR A 223 -9.18 -2.18 -21.29
C THR A 223 -10.45 -2.05 -20.45
N THR A 224 -11.24 -1.00 -20.70
CA THR A 224 -12.58 -0.84 -20.09
C THR A 224 -13.45 -2.06 -20.35
N ARG A 225 -13.40 -2.59 -21.57
CA ARG A 225 -14.13 -3.81 -21.96
C ARG A 225 -13.75 -5.01 -21.08
N TRP A 226 -12.46 -5.23 -20.82
CA TRP A 226 -12.03 -6.30 -19.90
C TRP A 226 -12.63 -6.11 -18.51
N CYS A 227 -12.65 -4.87 -17.98
CA CYS A 227 -13.28 -4.59 -16.68
C CYS A 227 -14.79 -4.86 -16.67
N GLU A 228 -15.49 -4.54 -17.76
CA GLU A 228 -16.92 -4.81 -17.94
C GLU A 228 -17.20 -6.32 -18.00
N ASP A 229 -16.40 -7.07 -18.77
CA ASP A 229 -16.50 -8.52 -18.89
C ASP A 229 -16.30 -9.19 -17.52
N MET A 230 -15.27 -8.78 -16.75
CA MET A 230 -15.03 -9.31 -15.40
C MET A 230 -16.16 -9.02 -14.41
N ARG A 231 -16.79 -7.84 -14.50
CA ARG A 231 -17.96 -7.50 -13.67
C ARG A 231 -19.22 -8.25 -14.09
N ALA A 232 -19.38 -8.54 -15.38
CA ALA A 232 -20.48 -9.39 -15.86
C ALA A 232 -20.35 -10.82 -15.34
N GLU A 233 -19.11 -11.34 -15.26
CA GLU A 233 -18.83 -12.69 -14.76
C GLU A 233 -18.94 -12.80 -13.23
N HIS A 234 -18.31 -11.89 -12.48
CA HIS A 234 -18.18 -12.00 -11.02
C HIS A 234 -19.16 -11.13 -10.22
N GLY A 235 -19.95 -10.29 -10.91
CA GLY A 235 -20.93 -9.40 -10.30
C GLY A 235 -20.43 -7.97 -10.05
N PRO A 236 -21.33 -7.07 -9.64
CA PRO A 236 -21.06 -5.62 -9.55
C PRO A 236 -20.04 -5.24 -8.47
N ASP A 237 -19.89 -6.06 -7.42
CA ASP A 237 -18.94 -5.82 -6.33
C ASP A 237 -17.51 -6.31 -6.64
N PHE A 238 -17.27 -6.84 -7.84
CA PHE A 238 -15.95 -7.29 -8.25
C PHE A 238 -14.94 -6.13 -8.28
N ASN A 239 -13.84 -6.29 -7.53
CA ASN A 239 -12.76 -5.32 -7.45
C ASN A 239 -11.65 -5.69 -8.44
N VAL A 240 -11.60 -4.99 -9.58
CA VAL A 240 -10.63 -5.19 -10.66
C VAL A 240 -9.16 -5.07 -10.22
N ALA A 241 -8.88 -4.33 -9.14
CA ALA A 241 -7.52 -4.15 -8.65
C ALA A 241 -6.94 -5.47 -8.11
N ARG A 242 -7.78 -6.40 -7.61
CA ARG A 242 -7.35 -7.71 -7.11
C ARG A 242 -6.65 -8.51 -8.21
N ASP A 243 -7.25 -8.57 -9.40
CA ASP A 243 -6.75 -9.40 -10.49
C ASP A 243 -5.61 -8.71 -11.24
N ILE A 244 -5.62 -7.37 -11.33
CA ILE A 244 -4.47 -6.62 -11.82
C ILE A 244 -3.26 -6.78 -10.89
N ALA A 245 -3.46 -6.80 -9.57
CA ALA A 245 -2.40 -7.06 -8.60
C ALA A 245 -1.84 -8.48 -8.74
N ALA A 246 -2.71 -9.49 -8.90
CA ALA A 246 -2.30 -10.87 -9.09
C ALA A 246 -1.42 -11.06 -10.34
N VAL A 247 -1.78 -10.44 -11.47
CA VAL A 247 -0.98 -10.52 -12.70
C VAL A 247 0.32 -9.71 -12.62
N GLY A 248 0.39 -8.74 -11.71
CA GLY A 248 1.63 -8.04 -11.39
C GLY A 248 2.66 -8.92 -10.68
N GLY A 249 2.20 -9.94 -9.94
CA GLY A 249 3.03 -10.95 -9.24
C GLY A 249 3.26 -12.23 -10.05
N GLU A 250 2.25 -12.69 -10.78
CA GLU A 250 2.35 -13.77 -11.77
C GLU A 250 2.14 -13.17 -13.16
N GLY A 251 3.23 -12.85 -13.85
CA GLY A 251 3.14 -12.39 -15.24
C GLY A 251 2.52 -13.46 -16.14
N PRO A 252 1.94 -13.08 -17.31
CA PRO A 252 1.72 -14.06 -18.38
C PRO A 252 3.04 -14.70 -18.83
#